data_AF-A0A517TJA9-F1
#
_entry.id   AF-A0A517TJA9-F1
#
_cell.length_a   1.000
_cell.length_b   1.000
_cell.length_c   1.000
_cell.angle_alpha   90.00
_cell.angle_beta   90.00
_cell.angle_gamma   90.00
#
_symmetry.space_group_name_H-M   'P 1'
#
loop_
_entity.id
_entity.type
_entity.pdbx_description
1 polymer ?
#
loop_
_entity_poly.entity_id
_entity_poly.type
_entity_poly.pdbx_seq_one_letter_code
_entity_poly.pdbx_strand_id
1 'polypeptide(L)'
;MEARLSRARRLACAVVALWSVAPLMAEAQGPRRPVSMQRQSGYRTPNFVVRAPTPDLAREIGESAEAWRESLAIEWLGKPMPNWVEPCPITAQVSPSLGAGGATSFVFDRGEVFGWEMNIQGSRERVLDSVLPHEITHTVFASHFRQPLPRWADEGACTTVEHRSEIVKQERLLIQFLKTNKGIPFTQMFAMTEYPKDILPLYAQGHSLTQFLMESRGKQEFLNFLTDGMNHKNWRRAVSDHYGHESLYELQTDWLDWVKQGRPRLDTPSAQPPVVLASASTPTPTAPAKRGRPSVYASRVADASAPAVSSVYAPLRR
;
A
#
# COMPACT_ATOMS: atom_id res chain seq x y z
N MET A 1 30.90 29.46 -39.98
CA MET A 1 31.64 28.34 -39.39
C MET A 1 31.28 28.30 -37.91
N GLU A 2 30.41 27.35 -37.60
CA GLU A 2 29.95 26.81 -36.30
C GLU A 2 29.88 27.68 -35.03
N ALA A 3 28.64 27.84 -34.57
CA ALA A 3 28.27 28.10 -33.19
C ALA A 3 28.35 26.80 -32.36
N ARG A 4 28.91 26.86 -31.15
CA ARG A 4 28.68 25.84 -30.09
C ARG A 4 28.48 26.52 -28.74
N LEU A 5 27.22 26.86 -28.46
CA LEU A 5 26.73 27.09 -27.11
C LEU A 5 26.45 25.72 -26.49
N SER A 6 27.28 25.30 -25.53
CA SER A 6 27.02 24.11 -24.71
C SER A 6 25.86 24.37 -23.76
N ARG A 7 24.64 23.92 -24.12
CA ARG A 7 23.57 23.75 -23.13
C ARG A 7 23.87 22.49 -22.32
N ALA A 8 24.38 22.69 -21.11
CA ALA A 8 24.31 21.68 -20.06
C ALA A 8 22.82 21.38 -19.79
N ARG A 9 22.34 20.25 -20.32
CA ARG A 9 21.02 19.71 -19.98
C ARG A 9 21.10 19.23 -18.52
N ARG A 10 20.34 19.88 -17.63
CA ARG A 10 20.14 19.40 -16.26
C ARG A 10 19.49 18.02 -16.34
N LEU A 11 20.19 17.00 -15.84
CA LEU A 11 19.64 15.68 -15.58
C LEU A 11 18.55 15.84 -14.52
N ALA A 12 17.31 15.48 -14.85
CA ALA A 12 16.23 15.38 -13.88
C ALA A 12 16.29 13.98 -13.25
N CYS A 13 16.99 13.85 -12.11
CA CYS A 13 16.81 12.69 -11.24
C CYS A 13 15.50 12.88 -10.47
N ALA A 14 14.49 12.07 -10.75
CA ALA A 14 13.29 11.99 -9.93
C ALA A 14 13.59 11.04 -8.76
N VAL A 15 13.84 11.59 -7.58
CA VAL A 15 13.84 10.80 -6.35
C VAL A 15 12.39 10.57 -5.96
N VAL A 16 11.93 9.32 -6.02
CA VAL A 16 10.61 8.96 -5.52
C VAL A 16 10.79 8.57 -4.06
N ALA A 17 10.45 9.47 -3.15
CA ALA A 17 10.33 9.18 -1.72
C ALA A 17 8.85 9.08 -1.36
N LEU A 18 8.40 7.88 -1.01
CA LEU A 18 7.03 7.58 -0.60
C LEU A 18 7.00 7.64 0.93
N TRP A 19 6.30 8.63 1.51
CA TRP A 19 6.23 8.80 2.97
C TRP A 19 4.84 8.42 3.47
N SER A 20 4.71 7.30 4.19
CA SER A 20 3.53 7.12 5.05
C SER A 20 3.70 7.96 6.33
N VAL A 21 2.70 8.79 6.64
CA VAL A 21 2.80 9.79 7.73
C VAL A 21 2.48 9.17 9.09
N ALA A 22 3.46 9.21 9.98
CA ALA A 22 3.24 9.18 11.42
C ALA A 22 2.93 10.62 11.92
N PRO A 23 2.04 10.82 12.92
CA PRO A 23 1.69 12.15 13.39
C PRO A 23 2.87 12.85 14.11
N LEU A 24 3.13 14.11 13.74
CA LEU A 24 4.00 15.03 14.49
C LEU A 24 3.40 15.31 15.87
N MET A 25 4.19 15.12 16.93
CA MET A 25 3.91 15.65 18.27
C MET A 25 5.08 16.51 18.75
N ALA A 26 4.72 17.69 19.25
CA ALA A 26 5.61 18.74 19.72
C ALA A 26 6.45 18.34 20.94
N GLU A 27 7.62 18.96 21.04
CA GLU A 27 8.65 18.73 22.06
C GLU A 27 8.19 19.06 23.48
N ALA A 28 8.48 18.14 24.41
CA ALA A 28 8.68 18.44 25.82
C ALA A 28 10.02 17.82 26.24
N GLN A 29 11.03 18.67 26.47
CA GLN A 29 12.37 18.28 26.87
C GLN A 29 12.38 17.90 28.37
N GLY A 30 12.43 16.59 28.65
CA GLY A 30 12.83 16.03 29.95
C GLY A 30 14.22 15.40 29.88
N PRO A 31 14.91 15.17 31.02
CA PRO A 31 16.30 14.71 31.03
C PRO A 31 16.45 13.35 30.34
N ARG A 32 17.24 13.33 29.26
CA ARG A 32 17.50 12.15 28.43
C ARG A 32 18.30 11.12 29.24
N ARG A 33 17.66 10.02 29.61
CA ARG A 33 18.36 8.78 30.02
C ARG A 33 19.16 8.26 28.82
N PRO A 34 20.35 7.67 29.03
CA PRO A 34 21.13 7.14 27.93
C PRO A 34 20.34 6.02 27.25
N VAL A 35 19.93 6.25 26.01
CA VAL A 35 19.34 5.24 25.13
C VAL A 35 20.46 4.24 24.86
N SER A 36 20.32 3.01 25.36
CA SER A 36 21.24 1.93 24.98
C SER A 36 21.20 1.81 23.46
N MET A 37 22.34 1.97 22.78
CA MET A 37 22.46 1.63 21.37
C MET A 37 22.13 0.13 21.23
N GLN A 38 20.89 -0.17 20.87
CA GLN A 38 20.47 -1.53 20.56
C GLN A 38 21.28 -1.97 19.33
N ARG A 39 22.11 -3.01 19.48
CA ARG A 39 22.83 -3.61 18.37
C ARG A 39 21.81 -4.16 17.37
N GLN A 40 21.63 -3.47 16.25
CA GLN A 40 20.83 -3.99 15.14
C GLN A 40 21.53 -5.20 14.54
N SER A 41 20.77 -6.27 14.31
CA SER A 41 21.27 -7.50 13.71
C SER A 41 20.91 -7.56 12.23
N GLY A 42 21.84 -8.05 11.41
CA GLY A 42 21.70 -8.12 9.96
C GLY A 42 21.26 -9.50 9.47
N TYR A 43 20.42 -9.56 8.43
CA TYR A 43 20.14 -10.77 7.66
C TYR A 43 20.09 -10.45 6.16
N ARG A 44 20.58 -11.34 5.31
CA ARG A 44 20.66 -11.11 3.86
C ARG A 44 19.97 -12.24 3.10
N THR A 45 19.16 -11.86 2.13
CA THR A 45 18.52 -12.73 1.13
C THR A 45 18.99 -12.30 -0.28
N PRO A 46 18.54 -12.96 -1.36
CA PRO A 46 18.86 -12.53 -2.72
C PRO A 46 18.46 -11.09 -3.05
N ASN A 47 17.29 -10.63 -2.58
CA ASN A 47 16.73 -9.31 -2.91
C ASN A 47 16.72 -8.32 -1.75
N PHE A 48 17.04 -8.72 -0.51
CA PHE A 48 16.98 -7.83 0.66
C PHE A 48 18.19 -7.95 1.60
N VAL A 49 18.54 -6.83 2.25
CA VAL A 49 19.49 -6.78 3.38
C VAL A 49 18.79 -6.11 4.56
N VAL A 50 18.39 -6.90 5.54
CA VAL A 50 17.55 -6.46 6.65
C VAL A 50 18.38 -6.11 7.88
N ARG A 51 18.09 -4.97 8.51
CA ARG A 51 18.53 -4.59 9.85
C ARG A 51 17.30 -4.52 10.76
N ALA A 52 17.29 -5.30 11.83
CA ALA A 52 16.19 -5.36 12.78
C ALA A 52 16.69 -5.47 14.25
N PRO A 53 15.80 -5.30 15.25
CA PRO A 53 16.17 -5.39 16.67
C PRO A 53 16.80 -6.72 17.10
N THR A 54 16.46 -7.84 16.45
CA THR A 54 17.03 -9.17 16.74
C THR A 54 17.37 -9.92 15.46
N PRO A 55 18.31 -10.90 15.50
CA PRO A 55 18.64 -11.72 14.33
C PRO A 55 17.45 -12.53 13.79
N ASP A 56 16.64 -13.10 14.69
CA ASP A 56 15.46 -13.89 14.30
C ASP A 56 14.43 -13.03 13.57
N LEU A 57 14.23 -11.79 14.03
CA LEU A 57 13.31 -10.86 13.39
C LEU A 57 13.88 -10.35 12.05
N ALA A 58 15.19 -10.12 11.95
CA ALA A 58 15.82 -9.77 10.69
C ALA A 58 15.65 -10.88 9.65
N ARG A 59 15.80 -12.15 10.07
CA ARG A 59 15.55 -13.34 9.26
C ARG A 59 14.10 -13.44 8.83
N GLU A 60 13.18 -13.32 9.78
CA GLU A 60 11.75 -13.42 9.49
C GLU A 60 11.27 -12.34 8.51
N ILE A 61 11.71 -11.08 8.68
CA ILE A 61 11.38 -10.00 7.75
C ILE A 61 11.99 -10.27 6.37
N GLY A 62 13.23 -10.75 6.30
CA GLY A 62 13.89 -11.06 5.04
C GLY A 62 13.21 -12.18 4.27
N GLU A 63 12.93 -13.31 4.92
CA GLU A 63 12.21 -14.45 4.34
C GLU A 63 10.78 -14.04 3.92
N SER A 64 10.08 -13.26 4.75
CA SER A 64 8.74 -12.75 4.42
C SER A 64 8.77 -11.78 3.24
N ALA A 65 9.82 -10.96 3.12
CA ALA A 65 9.95 -10.01 2.03
C ALA A 65 10.13 -10.72 0.68
N GLU A 66 10.92 -11.79 0.64
CA GLU A 66 11.04 -12.63 -0.57
C GLU A 66 9.70 -13.27 -0.94
N ALA A 67 9.00 -13.85 0.04
CA ALA A 67 7.70 -14.49 -0.18
C ALA A 67 6.64 -13.51 -0.69
N TRP A 68 6.57 -12.30 -0.11
CA TRP A 68 5.68 -11.24 -0.58
C TRP A 68 6.07 -10.77 -1.98
N ARG A 69 7.36 -10.57 -2.25
CA ARG A 69 7.85 -10.12 -3.57
C ARG A 69 7.47 -11.11 -4.67
N GLU A 70 7.63 -12.40 -4.43
CA GLU A 70 7.24 -13.44 -5.38
C GLU A 70 5.73 -13.50 -5.56
N SER A 71 4.98 -13.57 -4.46
CA SER A 71 3.51 -13.71 -4.49
C SER A 71 2.85 -12.51 -5.17
N LEU A 72 3.26 -11.29 -4.81
CA LEU A 72 2.74 -10.06 -5.38
C LEU A 72 3.16 -9.89 -6.84
N ALA A 73 4.37 -10.30 -7.22
CA ALA A 73 4.77 -10.30 -8.63
C ALA A 73 3.89 -11.25 -9.46
N ILE A 74 3.61 -12.46 -8.97
CA ILE A 74 2.72 -13.40 -9.65
C ILE A 74 1.30 -12.85 -9.73
N GLU A 75 0.80 -12.31 -8.62
CA GLU A 75 -0.56 -11.80 -8.54
C GLU A 75 -0.80 -10.60 -9.47
N TRP A 76 0.15 -9.66 -9.53
CA TRP A 76 0.03 -8.47 -10.35
C TRP A 76 0.47 -8.69 -11.81
N LEU A 77 1.57 -9.39 -12.03
CA LEU A 77 2.26 -9.48 -13.33
C LEU A 77 2.10 -10.85 -14.02
N GLY A 78 1.46 -11.81 -13.35
CA GLY A 78 1.30 -13.19 -13.84
C GLY A 78 2.57 -14.04 -13.78
N LYS A 79 3.69 -13.51 -13.25
CA LYS A 79 4.97 -14.21 -13.20
C LYS A 79 5.89 -13.66 -12.09
N PRO A 80 6.84 -14.44 -11.57
CA PRO A 80 7.85 -13.93 -10.66
C PRO A 80 8.76 -12.91 -11.36
N MET A 81 9.32 -11.98 -10.57
CA MET A 81 10.32 -11.02 -11.03
C MET A 81 11.74 -11.59 -10.88
N PRO A 82 12.67 -11.32 -11.82
CA PRO A 82 14.07 -11.68 -11.66
C PRO A 82 14.65 -11.00 -10.42
N ASN A 83 15.73 -11.55 -9.86
CA ASN A 83 16.40 -10.91 -8.74
C ASN A 83 16.96 -9.55 -9.15
N TRP A 84 16.93 -8.59 -8.22
CA TRP A 84 17.61 -7.31 -8.42
C TRP A 84 19.13 -7.50 -8.40
N VAL A 85 19.83 -6.65 -9.15
CA VAL A 85 21.30 -6.63 -9.14
C VAL A 85 21.82 -6.23 -7.76
N GLU A 86 21.18 -5.22 -7.16
CA GLU A 86 21.47 -4.75 -5.81
C GLU A 86 20.27 -5.03 -4.89
N PRO A 87 20.46 -5.79 -3.79
CA PRO A 87 19.40 -6.02 -2.82
C PRO A 87 18.93 -4.72 -2.15
N CYS A 88 17.64 -4.62 -1.87
CA CYS A 88 17.04 -3.52 -1.12
C CYS A 88 17.43 -3.59 0.37
N PRO A 89 18.11 -2.57 0.93
CA PRO A 89 18.29 -2.44 2.36
C PRO A 89 16.95 -2.18 3.05
N ILE A 90 16.62 -2.98 4.06
CA ILE A 90 15.46 -2.78 4.93
C ILE A 90 15.96 -2.39 6.33
N THR A 91 15.50 -1.24 6.85
CA THR A 91 15.66 -0.88 8.26
C THR A 91 14.32 -1.02 8.98
N ALA A 92 14.25 -1.93 9.94
CA ALA A 92 13.02 -2.25 10.66
C ALA A 92 13.05 -1.76 12.12
N GLN A 93 12.06 -0.97 12.50
CA GLN A 93 11.80 -0.54 13.88
C GLN A 93 10.55 -1.23 14.43
N VAL A 94 10.75 -2.26 15.25
CA VAL A 94 9.65 -3.12 15.69
C VAL A 94 9.40 -2.99 17.18
N SER A 95 8.18 -2.59 17.55
CA SER A 95 7.72 -2.49 18.94
C SER A 95 6.19 -2.57 18.99
N PRO A 96 5.58 -3.21 20.02
CA PRO A 96 4.13 -3.34 20.14
C PRO A 96 3.35 -2.01 20.16
N SER A 97 3.99 -0.91 20.56
CA SER A 97 3.34 0.41 20.67
C SER A 97 3.52 1.30 19.44
N LEU A 98 4.31 0.89 18.44
CA LEU A 98 4.53 1.68 17.24
C LEU A 98 3.36 1.53 16.26
N GLY A 99 2.92 2.66 15.70
CA GLY A 99 2.00 2.66 14.57
C GLY A 99 2.64 2.02 13.35
N ALA A 100 1.84 1.26 12.60
CA ALA A 100 2.26 0.66 11.34
C ALA A 100 2.55 1.76 10.31
N GLY A 101 3.71 1.68 9.65
CA GLY A 101 4.08 2.59 8.58
C GLY A 101 5.39 2.18 7.94
N GLY A 102 5.56 2.56 6.68
CA GLY A 102 6.78 2.34 5.91
C GLY A 102 7.07 3.47 4.93
N ALA A 103 8.26 3.41 4.36
CA ALA A 103 8.69 4.28 3.28
C ALA A 103 9.72 3.54 2.44
N THR A 104 9.43 3.40 1.15
CA THR A 104 10.36 2.90 0.16
C THR A 104 10.77 4.02 -0.78
N SER A 105 12.06 4.13 -1.04
CA SER A 105 12.63 5.09 -1.99
C SER A 105 13.50 4.41 -3.03
N PHE A 106 13.52 5.00 -4.22
CA PHE A 106 14.27 4.55 -5.38
C PHE A 106 14.36 5.67 -6.42
N VAL A 107 15.24 5.47 -7.40
CA VAL A 107 15.45 6.40 -8.52
C VAL A 107 15.31 5.66 -9.84
N PHE A 108 14.69 6.31 -10.82
CA PHE A 108 14.68 5.85 -12.20
C PHE A 108 15.75 6.55 -13.03
N ASP A 109 16.58 5.79 -13.74
CA ASP A 109 17.47 6.30 -14.79
C ASP A 109 17.35 5.43 -16.03
N ARG A 110 17.10 6.05 -17.19
CA ARG A 110 17.02 5.37 -18.50
C ARG A 110 16.15 4.10 -18.53
N GLY A 111 15.02 4.12 -17.82
CA GLY A 111 14.08 2.99 -17.79
C GLY A 111 14.54 1.85 -16.88
N GLU A 112 15.51 2.07 -16.01
CA GLU A 112 15.90 1.13 -14.97
C GLU A 112 15.74 1.78 -13.59
N VAL A 113 15.61 0.94 -12.57
CA VAL A 113 15.38 1.36 -11.18
C VAL A 113 16.57 0.96 -10.31
N PHE A 114 17.01 1.90 -9.47
CA PHE A 114 18.20 1.75 -8.63
C PHE A 114 18.02 2.43 -7.28
N GLY A 115 18.98 2.20 -6.38
CA GLY A 115 19.09 2.93 -5.12
C GLY A 115 17.92 2.64 -4.19
N TRP A 116 17.50 1.39 -4.12
CA TRP A 116 16.46 0.95 -3.20
C TRP A 116 16.83 1.29 -1.76
N GLU A 117 15.87 1.80 -1.00
CA GLU A 117 15.97 1.91 0.45
C GLU A 117 14.57 1.80 1.05
N MET A 118 14.40 0.90 2.01
CA MET A 118 13.12 0.65 2.67
C MET A 118 13.24 0.82 4.18
N ASN A 119 12.37 1.64 4.75
CA ASN A 119 12.23 1.84 6.19
C ASN A 119 10.85 1.36 6.61
N ILE A 120 10.76 0.48 7.61
CA ILE A 120 9.48 -0.06 8.09
C ILE A 120 9.39 0.02 9.61
N GLN A 121 8.19 0.25 10.13
CA GLN A 121 7.92 0.31 11.56
C GLN A 121 6.55 -0.24 11.93
N GLY A 122 6.42 -0.68 13.18
CA GLY A 122 5.15 -1.11 13.77
C GLY A 122 5.30 -2.24 14.79
N SER A 123 4.17 -2.85 15.17
CA SER A 123 4.21 -4.14 15.85
C SER A 123 4.75 -5.22 14.90
N ARG A 124 5.26 -6.33 15.45
CA ARG A 124 5.77 -7.43 14.64
C ARG A 124 4.72 -7.92 13.65
N GLU A 125 3.48 -8.06 14.10
CA GLU A 125 2.37 -8.51 13.28
C GLU A 125 2.14 -7.53 12.12
N ARG A 126 1.91 -6.24 12.43
CA ARG A 126 1.59 -5.23 11.41
C ARG A 126 2.74 -5.02 10.42
N VAL A 127 3.99 -5.16 10.86
CA VAL A 127 5.15 -5.10 9.96
C VAL A 127 5.07 -6.22 8.93
N LEU A 128 4.81 -7.45 9.35
CA LEU A 128 4.88 -8.63 8.47
C LEU A 128 3.68 -8.77 7.52
N ASP A 129 2.48 -8.39 7.96
CA ASP A 129 1.24 -8.65 7.21
C ASP A 129 0.52 -7.39 6.69
N SER A 130 1.13 -6.20 6.87
CA SER A 130 0.54 -4.94 6.39
C SER A 130 1.59 -4.02 5.78
N VAL A 131 2.63 -3.66 6.53
CA VAL A 131 3.64 -2.70 6.05
C VAL A 131 4.51 -3.33 4.96
N LEU A 132 5.05 -4.52 5.22
CA LEU A 132 5.93 -5.19 4.27
C LEU A 132 5.25 -5.49 2.92
N PRO A 133 4.03 -6.05 2.83
CA PRO A 133 3.36 -6.22 1.54
C PRO A 133 3.08 -4.88 0.83
N HIS A 134 2.73 -3.81 1.56
CA HIS A 134 2.54 -2.47 1.00
C HIS A 134 3.85 -1.97 0.33
N GLU A 135 4.94 -1.91 1.09
CA GLU A 135 6.23 -1.41 0.61
C GLU A 135 6.79 -2.26 -0.55
N ILE A 136 6.58 -3.58 -0.51
CA ILE A 136 7.00 -4.46 -1.59
C ILE A 136 6.18 -4.23 -2.85
N THR A 137 4.90 -3.90 -2.75
CA THR A 137 4.08 -3.57 -3.92
C THR A 137 4.66 -2.38 -4.69
N HIS A 138 5.17 -1.34 -4.00
CA HIS A 138 5.91 -0.26 -4.66
C HIS A 138 7.12 -0.78 -5.44
N THR A 139 7.89 -1.71 -4.86
CA THR A 139 9.08 -2.28 -5.55
C THR A 139 8.70 -3.13 -6.78
N VAL A 140 7.57 -3.86 -6.71
CA VAL A 140 7.03 -4.62 -7.84
C VAL A 140 6.63 -3.66 -8.96
N PHE A 141 5.91 -2.59 -8.62
CA PHE A 141 5.45 -1.59 -9.58
C PHE A 141 6.59 -0.80 -10.19
N ALA A 142 7.56 -0.37 -9.40
CA ALA A 142 8.75 0.31 -9.90
C ALA A 142 9.57 -0.59 -10.84
N SER A 143 9.70 -1.88 -10.53
CA SER A 143 10.36 -2.86 -11.41
C SER A 143 9.60 -3.12 -12.70
N HIS A 144 8.26 -3.07 -12.67
CA HIS A 144 7.40 -3.29 -13.83
C HIS A 144 7.33 -2.07 -14.75
N PHE A 145 6.92 -0.93 -14.20
CA PHE A 145 6.61 0.28 -14.95
C PHE A 145 7.84 1.10 -15.32
N ARG A 146 8.91 1.05 -14.50
CA ARG A 146 10.18 1.75 -14.74
C ARG A 146 10.06 3.26 -14.96
N GLN A 147 9.00 3.83 -14.39
CA GLN A 147 8.72 5.25 -14.35
C GLN A 147 7.81 5.54 -13.14
N PRO A 148 7.73 6.79 -12.66
CA PRO A 148 6.82 7.16 -11.58
C PRO A 148 5.36 6.95 -11.97
N LEU A 149 4.60 6.26 -11.11
CA LEU A 149 3.16 6.10 -11.26
C LEU A 149 2.40 7.35 -10.77
N PRO A 150 1.14 7.55 -11.22
CA PRO A 150 0.24 8.49 -10.56
C PRO A 150 0.08 8.12 -9.08
N ARG A 151 0.23 9.11 -8.20
CA ARG A 151 0.28 8.87 -6.73
C ARG A 151 -0.95 8.15 -6.19
N TRP A 152 -2.13 8.48 -6.71
CA TRP A 152 -3.38 7.82 -6.29
C TRP A 152 -3.39 6.33 -6.60
N ALA A 153 -2.77 5.92 -7.72
CA ALA A 153 -2.78 4.54 -8.19
C ALA A 153 -1.70 3.71 -7.50
N ASP A 154 -0.52 4.31 -7.29
CA ASP A 154 0.58 3.69 -6.56
C ASP A 154 0.16 3.39 -5.10
N GLU A 155 -0.23 4.43 -4.36
CA GLU A 155 -0.70 4.28 -2.97
C GLU A 155 -1.96 3.44 -2.89
N GLY A 156 -2.89 3.64 -3.83
CA GLY A 156 -4.16 2.91 -3.84
C GLY A 156 -3.98 1.41 -4.00
N ALA A 157 -3.09 0.97 -4.89
CA ALA A 157 -2.76 -0.44 -5.07
C ALA A 157 -2.01 -1.01 -3.85
N CYS A 158 -1.05 -0.28 -3.31
CA CYS A 158 -0.27 -0.72 -2.15
C CYS A 158 -1.14 -0.87 -0.89
N THR A 159 -2.14 0.00 -0.71
CA THR A 159 -3.11 -0.16 0.38
C THR A 159 -4.02 -1.38 0.22
N THR A 160 -4.25 -1.90 -0.99
CA THR A 160 -5.13 -3.08 -1.17
C THR A 160 -4.57 -4.37 -0.58
N VAL A 161 -3.26 -4.42 -0.32
CA VAL A 161 -2.57 -5.59 0.26
C VAL A 161 -2.25 -5.41 1.74
N GLU A 162 -2.66 -4.29 2.33
CA GLU A 162 -2.57 -4.07 3.77
C GLU A 162 -3.53 -4.99 4.53
N HIS A 163 -3.25 -5.18 5.81
CA HIS A 163 -4.15 -5.93 6.67
C HIS A 163 -5.52 -5.25 6.79
N ARG A 164 -6.57 -6.04 6.96
CA ARG A 164 -7.97 -5.57 7.01
C ARG A 164 -8.20 -4.46 8.02
N SER A 165 -7.49 -4.45 9.16
CA SER A 165 -7.60 -3.37 10.16
C SER A 165 -7.18 -2.00 9.61
N GLU A 166 -6.16 -1.95 8.75
CA GLU A 166 -5.68 -0.71 8.15
C GLU A 166 -6.60 -0.27 7.03
N ILE A 167 -7.02 -1.21 6.18
CA ILE A 167 -8.03 -0.96 5.12
C ILE A 167 -9.32 -0.38 5.72
N VAL A 168 -9.85 -0.94 6.81
CA VAL A 168 -11.07 -0.43 7.46
C VAL A 168 -10.89 1.01 7.97
N LYS A 169 -9.67 1.39 8.41
CA LYS A 169 -9.41 2.79 8.79
C LYS A 169 -9.49 3.70 7.56
N GLN A 170 -8.89 3.30 6.44
CA GLN A 170 -8.95 4.06 5.18
C GLN A 170 -10.38 4.21 4.67
N GLU A 171 -11.19 3.15 4.76
CA GLU A 171 -12.61 3.18 4.41
C GLU A 171 -13.40 4.19 5.25
N ARG A 172 -13.15 4.25 6.56
CA ARG A 172 -13.80 5.23 7.44
C ARG A 172 -13.35 6.66 7.14
N LEU A 173 -12.04 6.85 6.93
CA LEU A 173 -11.47 8.15 6.57
C LEU A 173 -12.03 8.66 5.25
N LEU A 174 -12.21 7.80 4.24
CA LEU A 174 -12.84 8.17 2.98
C LEU A 174 -14.23 8.78 3.20
N ILE A 175 -15.09 8.10 3.95
CA ILE A 175 -16.45 8.60 4.23
C ILE A 175 -16.40 9.94 4.97
N GLN A 176 -15.47 10.09 5.91
CA GLN A 176 -15.26 11.35 6.61
C GLN A 176 -14.83 12.47 5.64
N PHE A 177 -13.87 12.21 4.75
CA PHE A 177 -13.37 13.21 3.81
C PHE A 177 -14.42 13.63 2.79
N LEU A 178 -15.20 12.68 2.27
CA LEU A 178 -16.32 12.98 1.37
C LEU A 178 -17.39 13.83 2.07
N LYS A 179 -17.73 13.53 3.34
CA LYS A 179 -18.71 14.32 4.13
C LYS A 179 -18.22 15.71 4.52
N THR A 180 -16.91 15.93 4.55
CA THR A 180 -16.29 17.19 4.99
C THR A 180 -15.70 18.00 3.83
N ASN A 181 -16.10 17.70 2.59
CA ASN A 181 -15.62 18.34 1.36
C ASN A 181 -14.08 18.29 1.20
N LYS A 182 -13.45 17.24 1.73
CA LYS A 182 -12.03 16.92 1.55
C LYS A 182 -11.79 15.86 0.46
N GLY A 183 -12.84 15.41 -0.23
CA GLY A 183 -12.70 14.57 -1.42
C GLY A 183 -11.91 15.30 -2.52
N ILE A 184 -11.08 14.57 -3.25
CA ILE A 184 -10.25 15.15 -4.31
C ILE A 184 -11.00 14.95 -5.64
N PRO A 185 -11.30 16.01 -6.41
CA PRO A 185 -11.86 15.84 -7.75
C PRO A 185 -10.96 14.97 -8.63
N PHE A 186 -11.52 14.04 -9.41
CA PHE A 186 -10.74 13.09 -10.21
C PHE A 186 -9.88 13.80 -11.26
N THR A 187 -10.37 14.88 -11.85
CA THR A 187 -9.57 15.74 -12.74
C THR A 187 -8.30 16.28 -12.06
N GLN A 188 -8.38 16.60 -10.76
CA GLN A 188 -7.23 17.03 -9.97
C GLN A 188 -6.35 15.83 -9.60
N MET A 189 -6.95 14.77 -9.06
CA MET A 189 -6.22 13.59 -8.57
C MET A 189 -5.39 12.90 -9.67
N PHE A 190 -5.95 12.74 -10.87
CA PHE A 190 -5.26 12.13 -12.01
C PHE A 190 -4.12 12.99 -12.57
N ALA A 191 -4.16 14.31 -12.32
CA ALA A 191 -3.13 15.25 -12.76
C ALA A 191 -1.99 15.42 -11.74
N MET A 192 -2.10 14.86 -10.52
CA MET A 192 -1.10 15.00 -9.48
C MET A 192 0.20 14.26 -9.85
N THR A 193 1.31 14.99 -9.88
CA THR A 193 2.67 14.42 -9.97
C THR A 193 3.38 14.37 -8.61
N GLU A 194 2.95 15.24 -7.69
CA GLU A 194 3.49 15.39 -6.34
C GLU A 194 2.43 15.08 -5.28
N TYR A 195 2.88 14.74 -4.07
CA TYR A 195 1.98 14.57 -2.94
C TYR A 195 1.31 15.90 -2.56
N PRO A 196 0.00 15.89 -2.28
CA PRO A 196 -0.66 17.04 -1.69
C PRO A 196 -0.16 17.25 -0.25
N LYS A 197 -0.33 18.47 0.29
CA LYS A 197 0.05 18.77 1.68
C LYS A 197 -0.73 17.92 2.69
N ASP A 198 -2.03 17.69 2.43
CA ASP A 198 -2.87 16.76 3.19
C ASP A 198 -2.94 15.46 2.38
N ILE A 199 -2.09 14.50 2.74
CA ILE A 199 -1.99 13.24 1.99
C ILE A 199 -3.12 12.26 2.30
N LEU A 200 -3.74 12.33 3.47
CA LEU A 200 -4.66 11.28 3.92
C LEU A 200 -5.87 11.09 2.98
N PRO A 201 -6.46 12.14 2.39
CA PRO A 201 -7.49 11.96 1.37
C PRO A 201 -7.00 11.21 0.13
N LEU A 202 -5.74 11.40 -0.28
CA LEU A 202 -5.16 10.70 -1.42
C LEU A 202 -5.08 9.19 -1.16
N TYR A 203 -4.64 8.77 0.03
CA TYR A 203 -4.58 7.35 0.41
C TYR A 203 -5.98 6.73 0.43
N ALA A 204 -6.91 7.35 1.17
CA ALA A 204 -8.26 6.81 1.35
C ALA A 204 -9.03 6.75 0.02
N GLN A 205 -8.93 7.79 -0.80
CA GLN A 205 -9.62 7.86 -2.10
C GLN A 205 -8.91 7.01 -3.16
N GLY A 206 -7.59 7.02 -3.21
CA GLY A 206 -6.78 6.21 -4.12
C GLY A 206 -7.01 4.72 -3.92
N HIS A 207 -7.01 4.26 -2.66
CA HIS A 207 -7.38 2.89 -2.31
C HIS A 207 -8.79 2.54 -2.83
N SER A 208 -9.76 3.41 -2.56
CA SER A 208 -11.14 3.14 -2.92
C SER A 208 -11.37 3.07 -4.43
N LEU A 209 -10.79 4.01 -5.18
CA LEU A 209 -10.86 4.01 -6.63
C LEU A 209 -10.12 2.80 -7.22
N THR A 210 -8.93 2.48 -6.71
CA THR A 210 -8.16 1.32 -7.19
C THR A 210 -8.95 0.03 -6.98
N GLN A 211 -9.59 -0.14 -5.82
CA GLN A 211 -10.46 -1.29 -5.59
C GLN A 211 -11.66 -1.32 -6.55
N PHE A 212 -12.33 -0.20 -6.80
CA PHE A 212 -13.44 -0.11 -7.75
C PHE A 212 -13.03 -0.56 -9.16
N LEU A 213 -11.90 -0.06 -9.65
CA LEU A 213 -11.39 -0.40 -10.98
C LEU A 213 -10.95 -1.87 -11.07
N MET A 214 -10.31 -2.40 -10.02
CA MET A 214 -9.89 -3.80 -10.00
C MET A 214 -11.06 -4.78 -9.83
N GLU A 215 -12.10 -4.45 -9.07
CA GLU A 215 -13.28 -5.32 -8.98
C GLU A 215 -14.07 -5.33 -10.29
N SER A 216 -14.05 -4.23 -11.05
CA SER A 216 -14.71 -4.16 -12.36
C SER A 216 -14.03 -5.03 -13.44
N ARG A 217 -12.70 -4.99 -13.54
CA ARG A 217 -11.96 -5.61 -14.66
C ARG A 217 -10.73 -6.44 -14.29
N GLY A 218 -10.38 -6.52 -13.01
CA GLY A 218 -9.21 -7.25 -12.52
C GLY A 218 -7.90 -6.44 -12.54
N LYS A 219 -6.86 -7.00 -11.93
CA LYS A 219 -5.53 -6.38 -11.77
C LYS A 219 -4.80 -6.16 -13.08
N GLN A 220 -4.86 -7.12 -14.00
CA GLN A 220 -4.15 -7.01 -15.28
C GLN A 220 -4.69 -5.84 -16.11
N GLU A 221 -6.00 -5.64 -16.13
CA GLU A 221 -6.61 -4.52 -16.83
C GLU A 221 -6.26 -3.19 -16.19
N PHE A 222 -6.20 -3.14 -14.85
CA PHE A 222 -5.71 -1.97 -14.13
C PHE A 222 -4.27 -1.59 -14.53
N LEU A 223 -3.36 -2.56 -14.66
CA LEU A 223 -1.99 -2.29 -15.12
C LEU A 223 -1.94 -1.80 -16.58
N ASN A 224 -2.76 -2.38 -17.45
CA ASN A 224 -2.88 -1.96 -18.86
C ASN A 224 -3.37 -0.50 -18.92
N PHE A 225 -4.40 -0.19 -18.14
CA PHE A 225 -4.97 1.14 -18.02
C PHE A 225 -3.96 2.19 -17.54
N LEU A 226 -3.18 1.88 -16.49
CA LEU A 226 -2.13 2.78 -16.01
C LEU A 226 -1.05 2.99 -17.07
N THR A 227 -0.62 1.92 -17.75
CA THR A 227 0.35 2.00 -18.84
C THR A 227 -0.13 2.93 -19.95
N ASP A 228 -1.37 2.74 -20.41
CA ASP A 228 -1.98 3.55 -21.47
C ASP A 228 -2.10 5.02 -21.06
N GLY A 229 -2.62 5.28 -19.86
CA GLY A 229 -2.78 6.63 -19.33
C GLY A 229 -1.46 7.37 -19.13
N MET A 230 -0.40 6.68 -18.68
CA MET A 230 0.94 7.29 -18.53
C MET A 230 1.59 7.59 -19.88
N ASN A 231 1.50 6.68 -20.85
CA ASN A 231 2.12 6.85 -22.17
C ASN A 231 1.53 8.04 -22.93
N HIS A 232 0.22 8.22 -22.88
CA HIS A 232 -0.48 9.23 -23.67
C HIS A 232 -0.86 10.48 -22.89
N LYS A 233 -0.79 10.44 -21.54
CA LYS A 233 -1.26 11.50 -20.63
C LYS A 233 -2.69 11.95 -20.91
N ASN A 234 -3.49 11.07 -21.52
CA ASN A 234 -4.87 11.32 -21.92
C ASN A 234 -5.79 10.39 -21.12
N TRP A 235 -5.96 10.72 -19.84
CA TRP A 235 -6.74 9.92 -18.89
C TRP A 235 -8.21 9.79 -19.27
N ARG A 236 -8.78 10.78 -19.96
CA ARG A 236 -10.16 10.70 -20.48
C ARG A 236 -10.30 9.54 -21.47
N ARG A 237 -9.39 9.45 -22.45
CA ARG A 237 -9.37 8.35 -23.42
C ARG A 237 -9.12 7.02 -22.70
N ALA A 238 -8.11 6.94 -21.84
CA ALA A 238 -7.77 5.70 -21.16
C ALA A 238 -8.95 5.15 -20.31
N VAL A 239 -9.66 6.02 -19.59
CA VAL A 239 -10.84 5.57 -18.81
C VAL A 239 -11.97 5.09 -19.72
N SER A 240 -12.18 5.74 -20.86
CA SER A 240 -13.18 5.33 -21.84
C SER A 240 -12.84 3.98 -22.46
N ASP A 241 -11.60 3.81 -22.94
CA ASP A 241 -11.16 2.59 -23.62
C ASP A 241 -11.15 1.35 -22.69
N HIS A 242 -10.74 1.52 -21.43
CA HIS A 242 -10.56 0.42 -20.48
C HIS A 242 -11.79 0.14 -19.60
N TYR A 243 -12.53 1.19 -19.22
CA TYR A 243 -13.63 1.09 -18.25
C TYR A 243 -14.99 1.57 -18.79
N GLY A 244 -15.02 2.19 -19.98
CA GLY A 244 -16.26 2.59 -20.63
C GLY A 244 -16.86 3.92 -20.14
N HIS A 245 -16.17 4.67 -19.26
CA HIS A 245 -16.65 6.00 -18.87
C HIS A 245 -16.11 7.07 -19.83
N GLU A 246 -16.99 7.92 -20.36
CA GLU A 246 -16.69 8.97 -21.34
C GLU A 246 -15.81 10.09 -20.76
N SER A 247 -15.80 10.22 -19.42
CA SER A 247 -15.04 11.24 -18.71
C SER A 247 -14.61 10.84 -17.30
N LEU A 248 -13.62 11.58 -16.76
CA LEU A 248 -13.25 11.48 -15.35
C LEU A 248 -14.37 11.91 -14.41
N TYR A 249 -15.30 12.75 -14.88
CA TYR A 249 -16.46 13.16 -14.10
C TYR A 249 -17.46 12.00 -13.95
N GLU A 250 -17.76 11.32 -15.05
CA GLU A 250 -18.64 10.14 -15.03
C GLU A 250 -18.04 9.03 -14.16
N LEU A 251 -16.76 8.71 -14.33
CA LEU A 251 -16.05 7.77 -13.46
C LEU A 251 -16.16 8.17 -11.97
N GLN A 252 -16.04 9.46 -11.65
CA GLN A 252 -16.19 9.95 -10.28
C GLN A 252 -17.61 9.76 -9.75
N THR A 253 -18.63 10.07 -10.56
CA THR A 253 -20.03 9.91 -10.17
C THR A 253 -20.37 8.43 -9.93
N ASP A 254 -19.98 7.54 -10.85
CA ASP A 254 -20.23 6.10 -10.71
C ASP A 254 -19.51 5.52 -9.48
N TRP A 255 -18.26 5.93 -9.26
CA TRP A 255 -17.52 5.56 -8.06
C TRP A 255 -18.18 6.10 -6.78
N LEU A 256 -18.65 7.34 -6.76
CA LEU A 256 -19.37 7.92 -5.61
C LEU A 256 -20.66 7.15 -5.31
N ASP A 257 -21.41 6.76 -6.34
CA ASP A 257 -22.62 5.97 -6.20
C ASP A 257 -22.32 4.56 -5.66
N TRP A 258 -21.22 3.94 -6.11
CA TRP A 258 -20.73 2.68 -5.56
C TRP A 258 -20.32 2.80 -4.09
N VAL A 259 -19.60 3.87 -3.72
CA VAL A 259 -19.23 4.16 -2.33
C VAL A 259 -20.48 4.36 -1.46
N LYS A 260 -21.48 5.09 -1.97
CA LYS A 260 -22.75 5.35 -1.28
C LYS A 260 -23.55 4.07 -1.04
N GLN A 261 -23.45 3.09 -1.93
CA GLN A 261 -24.07 1.77 -1.79
C GLN A 261 -23.33 0.84 -0.81
N GLY A 262 -22.24 1.32 -0.18
CA GLY A 262 -21.46 0.53 0.76
C GLY A 262 -20.42 -0.36 0.08
N ARG A 263 -20.03 -0.02 -1.16
CA ARG A 263 -18.97 -0.70 -1.91
C ARG A 263 -19.26 -2.20 -2.12
N PRO A 264 -20.44 -2.55 -2.67
CA PRO A 264 -20.75 -3.94 -2.98
C PRO A 264 -19.72 -4.52 -3.95
N ARG A 265 -19.44 -5.82 -3.85
CA ARG A 265 -18.56 -6.48 -4.82
C ARG A 265 -19.10 -6.29 -6.23
N LEU A 266 -18.24 -5.84 -7.14
CA LEU A 266 -18.56 -5.83 -8.56
C LEU A 266 -18.23 -7.20 -9.15
N ASP A 267 -19.19 -7.81 -9.85
CA ASP A 267 -18.97 -9.09 -10.51
C ASP A 267 -18.02 -8.89 -11.71
N THR A 268 -16.79 -9.39 -11.60
CA THR A 268 -15.85 -9.42 -12.73
C THR A 268 -16.25 -10.57 -13.67
N PRO A 269 -16.45 -10.36 -14.98
CA PRO A 269 -16.70 -11.45 -15.94
C PRO A 269 -15.51 -12.41 -16.14
N SER A 270 -14.38 -12.21 -15.46
CA SER A 270 -13.15 -12.97 -15.66
C SER A 270 -12.23 -12.86 -14.43
N ALA A 271 -12.40 -13.76 -13.46
CA ALA A 271 -11.32 -14.10 -12.55
C ALA A 271 -11.27 -15.62 -12.44
N GLN A 272 -10.17 -16.22 -12.88
CA GLN A 272 -9.88 -17.61 -12.57
C GLN A 272 -9.91 -17.79 -11.04
N PRO A 273 -10.40 -18.94 -10.54
CA PRO A 273 -10.56 -19.14 -9.10
C PRO A 273 -9.22 -19.01 -8.37
N PRO A 274 -9.22 -18.48 -7.13
CA PRO A 274 -8.00 -18.37 -6.34
C PRO A 274 -7.36 -19.75 -6.16
N VAL A 275 -6.06 -19.84 -6.41
CA VAL A 275 -5.25 -21.00 -6.04
C VAL A 275 -5.24 -21.07 -4.52
N VAL A 276 -6.12 -21.87 -3.95
CA VAL A 276 -6.13 -22.16 -2.52
C VAL A 276 -4.94 -23.07 -2.24
N LEU A 277 -3.88 -22.53 -1.65
CA LEU A 277 -2.85 -23.34 -0.99
C LEU A 277 -3.52 -24.04 0.21
N ALA A 278 -3.91 -25.30 0.00
CA ALA A 278 -4.42 -26.16 1.05
C ALA A 278 -3.30 -26.45 2.06
N SER A 279 -3.32 -25.77 3.20
CA SER A 279 -2.58 -26.22 4.38
C SER A 279 -3.45 -27.17 5.18
N ALA A 280 -2.88 -28.35 5.43
CA ALA A 280 -3.51 -29.51 6.00
C ALA A 280 -3.92 -29.35 7.48
N SER A 281 -5.04 -30.01 7.82
CA SER A 281 -5.30 -30.77 9.04
C SER A 281 -5.16 -30.10 10.42
N THR A 282 -6.31 -29.91 11.07
CA THR A 282 -6.51 -29.71 12.51
C THR A 282 -5.87 -30.78 13.40
N PRO A 283 -5.50 -30.40 14.64
CA PRO A 283 -6.16 -31.02 15.80
C PRO A 283 -6.57 -30.04 16.91
N THR A 284 -7.64 -30.40 17.63
CA THR A 284 -8.27 -29.75 18.80
C THR A 284 -7.92 -30.55 20.08
N PRO A 285 -8.24 -30.13 21.33
CA PRO A 285 -8.02 -28.88 22.07
C PRO A 285 -7.22 -29.07 23.40
N THR A 286 -6.74 -27.99 24.02
CA THR A 286 -6.58 -27.93 25.50
C THR A 286 -6.71 -26.49 26.02
N ALA A 287 -7.47 -26.31 27.09
CA ALA A 287 -7.79 -25.05 27.78
C ALA A 287 -6.94 -24.87 29.06
N PRO A 288 -7.17 -23.86 29.93
CA PRO A 288 -7.21 -22.41 29.71
C PRO A 288 -6.22 -21.67 30.65
N ALA A 289 -5.82 -20.42 30.35
CA ALA A 289 -5.09 -19.58 31.33
C ALA A 289 -5.48 -18.08 31.28
N LYS A 290 -6.16 -17.69 32.36
CA LYS A 290 -6.16 -16.43 33.15
C LYS A 290 -6.18 -15.06 32.46
N ARG A 291 -7.23 -14.31 32.85
CA ARG A 291 -7.58 -12.92 32.52
C ARG A 291 -6.53 -11.90 32.99
N GLY A 292 -6.06 -11.08 32.04
CA GLY A 292 -5.38 -9.80 32.28
C GLY A 292 -6.36 -8.63 32.25
N ARG A 293 -6.11 -7.62 33.08
CA ARG A 293 -6.92 -6.41 33.29
C ARG A 293 -6.96 -5.48 32.05
N PRO A 294 -8.01 -4.65 31.90
CA PRO A 294 -8.22 -3.81 30.72
C PRO A 294 -7.22 -2.67 30.57
N SER A 295 -6.81 -2.41 29.32
CA SER A 295 -5.93 -1.31 28.90
C SER A 295 -6.71 0.01 28.74
N VAL A 296 -6.07 1.11 29.13
CA VAL A 296 -6.67 2.45 29.33
C VAL A 296 -6.96 3.22 28.02
N TYR A 297 -6.65 2.65 26.85
CA TYR A 297 -7.07 3.20 25.55
C TYR A 297 -8.50 2.86 25.13
N ALA A 298 -9.27 2.18 26.00
CA ALA A 298 -10.71 1.94 25.83
C ALA A 298 -11.61 3.06 26.40
N SER A 299 -11.05 4.17 26.87
CA SER A 299 -11.81 5.22 27.57
C SER A 299 -11.93 6.52 26.77
N ARG A 300 -12.63 6.49 25.63
CA ARG A 300 -13.29 7.68 25.03
C ARG A 300 -14.27 7.42 23.88
N VAL A 301 -14.64 6.16 23.61
CA VAL A 301 -15.82 5.85 22.80
C VAL A 301 -16.52 4.65 23.44
N ALA A 302 -17.23 4.92 24.53
CA ALA A 302 -18.16 3.98 25.13
C ALA A 302 -19.47 4.74 25.35
N ASP A 303 -20.28 4.80 24.30
CA ASP A 303 -21.73 4.69 24.39
C ASP A 303 -22.32 4.57 22.98
N ALA A 304 -22.39 3.32 22.53
CA ALA A 304 -23.41 2.83 21.60
C ALA A 304 -23.33 1.31 21.64
N SER A 305 -24.36 0.71 22.23
CA SER A 305 -24.60 -0.73 22.33
C SER A 305 -24.48 -1.44 20.98
N ALA A 306 -23.71 -2.53 20.97
CA ALA A 306 -23.57 -3.43 19.82
C ALA A 306 -24.71 -4.46 19.80
N PRO A 307 -25.34 -4.74 18.64
CA PRO A 307 -25.99 -6.01 18.39
C PRO A 307 -25.06 -7.01 17.68
N ALA A 308 -25.46 -8.28 17.75
CA ALA A 308 -24.69 -9.47 17.45
C ALA A 308 -24.22 -9.64 15.99
N VAL A 309 -23.12 -10.37 15.87
CA VAL A 309 -22.34 -10.62 14.64
C VAL A 309 -22.97 -11.74 13.81
N SER A 310 -23.28 -11.46 12.54
CA SER A 310 -23.45 -12.44 11.46
C SER A 310 -22.65 -12.00 10.22
N SER A 311 -22.19 -12.97 9.43
CA SER A 311 -21.42 -12.74 8.20
C SER A 311 -22.28 -12.12 7.10
N VAL A 312 -21.87 -10.97 6.54
CA VAL A 312 -22.64 -10.23 5.49
C VAL A 312 -22.41 -10.79 4.07
N TYR A 313 -21.72 -11.93 3.92
CA TYR A 313 -21.48 -12.57 2.61
C TYR A 313 -21.97 -14.03 2.52
N ALA A 314 -22.91 -14.46 3.37
CA ALA A 314 -23.52 -15.79 3.25
C ALA A 314 -24.96 -15.71 2.72
N PRO A 315 -25.32 -16.40 1.62
CA PRO A 315 -26.72 -16.57 1.23
C PRO A 315 -27.42 -17.53 2.20
N LEU A 316 -28.61 -17.13 2.66
CA LEU A 316 -29.53 -17.98 3.42
C LEU A 316 -29.97 -19.15 2.52
N ARG A 317 -29.70 -20.40 2.95
CA ARG A 317 -30.35 -21.59 2.37
C ARG A 317 -31.81 -21.60 2.80
N ARG A 318 -32.69 -21.97 1.86
CA ARG A 318 -34.15 -22.06 2.03
C ARG A 318 -34.58 -22.86 3.24
#